data_AF-A0A2K8SNH6-F1
#
_entry.id   AF-A0A2K8SNH6-F1
#
_cell.length_a   1.000
_cell.length_b   1.000
_cell.length_c   1.000
_cell.angle_alpha   90.00
_cell.angle_beta   90.00
_cell.angle_gamma   90.00
#
_symmetry.space_group_name_H-M   'P 1'
#
loop_
_entity.id
_entity.type
_entity.pdbx_description
1 polymer ?
#
loop_
_entity_poly.entity_id
_entity_poly.type
_entity_poly.pdbx_seq_one_letter_code
_entity_poly.pdbx_strand_id
1 'polypeptide(L)'
;MNTVVLNLEPIAHLTDEQFYQLCIANRDLSLEMNAAGELIIVPPVGGESGNQEAGLIADLEIWNRQAKLGKVFSFSTIFILPNGAKRSPDAAWVKLERWQALTPEQRKKFPPLVPDFLTELRSETDRLAPIQEKMQEYIKNQYSSVKHLFLLFTSLASFSNETLRVGGSLSKRRRFVKKIDFDKEL
;
A
#
# COMPACT_ATOMS: atom_id res chain seq x y z
N MET A 1 3.44 0.57 16.74
CA MET A 1 2.57 1.56 17.46
C MET A 1 1.12 1.15 17.27
N ASN A 2 0.17 1.60 18.11
CA ASN A 2 -1.25 1.28 17.89
C ASN A 2 -1.87 2.29 16.94
N THR A 3 -2.43 1.79 15.83
CA THR A 3 -3.32 2.54 14.96
C THR A 3 -4.56 2.99 15.72
N VAL A 4 -5.00 4.23 15.51
CA VAL A 4 -6.27 4.73 16.05
C VAL A 4 -7.34 4.60 14.97
N VAL A 5 -8.47 4.01 15.32
CA VAL A 5 -9.62 3.82 14.41
C VAL A 5 -10.81 4.58 14.97
N LEU A 6 -11.41 5.42 14.14
CA LEU A 6 -12.61 6.18 14.45
C LEU A 6 -13.77 5.64 13.63
N ASN A 7 -14.82 5.16 14.31
CA ASN A 7 -16.06 4.79 13.66
C ASN A 7 -16.88 6.05 13.39
N LEU A 8 -17.06 6.38 12.11
CA LEU A 8 -17.81 7.54 11.68
C LEU A 8 -19.29 7.23 11.40
N GLU A 9 -19.68 5.94 11.35
CA GLU A 9 -21.04 5.51 11.00
C GLU A 9 -22.16 6.24 11.78
N PRO A 10 -22.03 6.49 13.10
CA PRO A 10 -23.09 7.19 13.84
C PRO A 10 -23.27 8.66 13.46
N ILE A 11 -22.32 9.28 12.74
CA ILE A 11 -22.29 10.73 12.49
C ILE A 11 -22.23 11.09 11.01
N ALA A 12 -21.54 10.32 10.17
CA ALA A 12 -21.33 10.63 8.76
C ALA A 12 -20.79 9.44 7.96
N HIS A 13 -21.18 9.39 6.68
CA HIS A 13 -20.50 8.59 5.66
C HIS A 13 -19.73 9.53 4.72
N LEU A 14 -18.40 9.43 4.71
CA LEU A 14 -17.58 10.29 3.87
C LEU A 14 -17.58 9.80 2.42
N THR A 15 -18.00 10.68 1.51
CA THR A 15 -17.71 10.54 0.07
C THR A 15 -16.22 10.62 -0.21
N ASP A 16 -15.78 10.18 -1.39
CA ASP A 16 -14.39 10.29 -1.82
C ASP A 16 -13.87 11.73 -1.80
N GLU A 17 -14.72 12.69 -2.19
CA GLU A 17 -14.36 14.11 -2.15
C GLU A 17 -14.21 14.61 -0.72
N GLN A 18 -15.13 14.27 0.18
CA GLN A 18 -15.03 14.69 1.58
C GLN A 18 -13.81 14.08 2.28
N PHE A 19 -13.51 12.81 2.00
CA PHE A 19 -12.29 12.18 2.51
C PHE A 19 -11.04 12.86 1.96
N TYR A 20 -11.00 13.19 0.65
CA TYR A 20 -9.91 13.96 0.07
C TYR A 20 -9.73 15.32 0.76
N GLN A 21 -10.81 16.09 0.94
CA GLN A 21 -10.75 17.38 1.63
C GLN A 21 -10.29 17.23 3.08
N LEU A 22 -10.71 16.17 3.79
CA LEU A 22 -10.25 15.88 5.14
C LEU A 22 -8.72 15.67 5.19
N CYS A 23 -8.17 14.87 4.27
CA CYS A 23 -6.72 14.68 4.16
C CYS A 23 -5.99 15.99 3.83
N ILE A 24 -6.50 16.78 2.89
CA ILE A 24 -5.87 18.06 2.50
C ILE A 24 -5.94 19.10 3.62
N ALA A 25 -6.97 19.08 4.45
CA ALA A 25 -7.10 19.94 5.63
C ALA A 25 -6.18 19.51 6.78
N ASN A 26 -5.76 18.24 6.83
CA ASN A 26 -4.96 17.66 7.89
C ASN A 26 -3.67 17.01 7.33
N ARG A 27 -2.88 17.78 6.58
CA ARG A 27 -1.71 17.27 5.82
C ARG A 27 -0.64 16.63 6.69
N ASP A 28 -0.60 16.96 7.98
CA ASP A 28 0.36 16.43 8.94
C ASP A 28 -0.08 15.05 9.49
N LEU A 29 -1.29 14.59 9.17
CA LEU A 29 -1.81 13.28 9.53
C LEU A 29 -1.77 12.32 8.35
N SER A 30 -1.29 11.10 8.60
CA SER A 30 -1.49 9.98 7.69
C SER A 30 -2.84 9.34 7.96
N LEU A 31 -3.74 9.41 6.97
CA LEU A 31 -5.11 8.95 7.08
C LEU A 31 -5.40 7.88 6.03
N GLU A 32 -6.04 6.80 6.47
CA GLU A 32 -6.67 5.79 5.61
C GLU A 32 -8.15 5.66 5.97
N MET A 33 -8.93 4.97 5.12
CA MET A 33 -10.29 4.58 5.44
C MET A 33 -10.55 3.16 4.96
N ASN A 34 -11.08 2.29 5.80
CA ASN A 34 -11.43 0.93 5.35
C ASN A 34 -12.79 0.90 4.63
N ALA A 35 -13.15 -0.26 4.10
CA ALA A 35 -14.42 -0.45 3.38
C ALA A 35 -15.68 -0.26 4.24
N ALA A 36 -15.56 -0.32 5.57
CA ALA A 36 -16.66 -0.05 6.49
C ALA A 36 -16.86 1.47 6.73
N GLY A 37 -15.99 2.33 6.20
CA GLY A 37 -16.02 3.77 6.42
C GLY A 37 -15.36 4.21 7.73
N GLU A 38 -14.60 3.32 8.39
CA GLU A 38 -13.84 3.69 9.59
C GLU A 38 -12.59 4.45 9.19
N LEU A 39 -12.37 5.61 9.84
CA LEU A 39 -11.21 6.45 9.62
C LEU A 39 -10.04 5.93 10.44
N ILE A 40 -8.91 5.72 9.77
CA ILE A 40 -7.72 5.10 10.34
C ILE A 40 -6.63 6.15 10.38
N ILE A 41 -6.17 6.50 11.59
CA ILE A 41 -5.02 7.38 11.79
C ILE A 41 -3.79 6.50 11.90
N VAL A 42 -2.93 6.58 10.89
CA VAL A 42 -1.71 5.78 10.80
C VAL A 42 -0.60 6.51 11.57
N PRO A 43 0.02 5.87 12.58
CA PRO A 43 1.10 6.50 13.33
C PRO A 43 2.34 6.74 12.46
N PRO A 44 3.21 7.70 12.82
CA PRO A 44 4.46 7.91 12.11
C PRO A 44 5.37 6.69 12.23
N VAL A 45 6.19 6.48 11.19
CA VAL A 45 7.17 5.40 11.13
C VAL A 45 8.49 5.82 11.79
N GLY A 46 9.17 4.86 12.42
CA GLY A 46 10.50 5.07 13.02
C GLY A 46 11.61 5.13 11.97
N GLY A 47 12.81 5.58 12.36
CA GLY A 47 13.92 5.79 11.41
C GLY A 47 14.38 4.54 10.65
N GLU A 48 14.35 3.36 11.28
CA GLU A 48 14.73 2.10 10.61
C GLU A 48 13.71 1.69 9.55
N SER A 49 12.41 1.71 9.90
CA SER A 49 11.33 1.49 8.94
C SER A 49 11.39 2.49 7.80
N GLY A 50 11.52 3.79 8.11
CA GLY A 50 11.62 4.83 7.09
C GLY A 50 12.83 4.67 6.16
N ASN A 51 13.99 4.23 6.67
CA ASN A 51 15.16 3.93 5.83
C ASN A 51 14.90 2.74 4.90
N GLN A 52 14.18 1.72 5.36
CA GLN A 52 13.81 0.56 4.55
C GLN A 52 12.77 0.92 3.48
N GLU A 53 11.77 1.74 3.81
CA GLU A 53 10.80 2.29 2.86
C GLU A 53 11.51 3.07 1.76
N ALA A 54 12.42 3.97 2.14
CA ALA A 54 13.20 4.78 1.20
C ALA A 54 14.04 3.91 0.26
N GLY A 55 14.73 2.90 0.79
CA GLY A 55 15.52 1.96 -0.02
C GLY A 55 14.67 1.16 -1.00
N LEU A 56 13.51 0.67 -0.55
CA LEU A 56 12.59 -0.10 -1.39
C LEU A 56 11.99 0.74 -2.53
N ILE A 57 11.53 1.95 -2.23
CA ILE A 57 11.01 2.88 -3.24
C ILE A 57 12.11 3.24 -4.24
N ALA A 58 13.33 3.50 -3.77
CA ALA A 58 14.45 3.82 -4.64
C ALA A 58 14.78 2.68 -5.61
N ASP A 59 14.85 1.44 -5.11
CA ASP A 59 15.11 0.27 -5.95
C ASP A 59 14.01 0.05 -7.00
N LEU A 60 12.75 0.19 -6.60
CA LEU A 60 11.60 0.07 -7.50
C LEU A 60 11.58 1.17 -8.56
N GLU A 61 11.90 2.42 -8.19
CA GLU A 61 11.95 3.55 -9.13
C GLU A 61 13.14 3.47 -10.08
N ILE A 62 14.32 3.02 -9.62
CA ILE A 62 15.48 2.78 -10.50
C ILE A 62 15.13 1.75 -11.55
N TRP A 63 14.55 0.61 -11.14
CA TRP A 63 14.08 -0.41 -12.07
C TRP A 63 13.04 0.16 -13.04
N ASN A 64 12.01 0.86 -12.54
CA ASN A 64 10.93 1.39 -13.37
C ASN A 64 11.42 2.42 -14.39
N ARG A 65 12.44 3.22 -14.08
CA ARG A 65 13.06 4.15 -15.05
C ARG A 65 13.76 3.44 -16.20
N GLN A 66 14.33 2.26 -15.94
CA GLN A 66 14.97 1.43 -16.96
C GLN A 66 13.93 0.70 -17.80
N ALA A 67 12.97 0.03 -17.15
CA ALA A 67 11.93 -0.75 -17.80
C ALA A 67 10.89 0.12 -18.52
N LYS A 68 10.60 1.31 -17.99
CA LYS A 68 9.58 2.27 -18.49
C LYS A 68 8.17 1.69 -18.59
N LEU A 69 7.86 0.72 -17.74
CA LEU A 69 6.60 -0.03 -17.79
C LEU A 69 5.48 0.60 -16.95
N GLY A 70 5.78 1.59 -16.10
CA GLY A 70 4.76 2.16 -15.21
C GLY A 70 5.18 3.38 -14.41
N LYS A 71 4.52 3.55 -13.26
CA LYS A 71 4.71 4.65 -12.30
C LYS A 71 4.84 4.11 -10.90
N VAL A 72 5.80 4.63 -10.14
CA VAL A 72 6.05 4.31 -8.74
C VAL A 72 5.42 5.37 -7.85
N PHE A 73 4.89 4.94 -6.72
CA PHE A 73 4.21 5.76 -5.72
C PHE A 73 4.76 5.47 -4.32
N SER A 74 4.89 6.53 -3.52
CA SER A 74 5.42 6.48 -2.15
C SER A 74 4.35 6.08 -1.13
N PHE A 75 4.80 5.77 0.09
CA PHE A 75 4.00 5.49 1.29
C PHE A 75 2.93 6.53 1.67
N SER A 76 2.98 7.73 1.08
CA SER A 76 2.02 8.81 1.29
C SER A 76 0.91 8.88 0.23
N THR A 77 0.91 7.96 -0.73
CA THR A 77 -0.06 7.96 -1.84
C THR A 77 -1.25 7.08 -1.50
N ILE A 78 -2.42 7.71 -1.37
CA ILE A 78 -3.69 7.00 -1.13
C ILE A 78 -4.32 6.57 -2.46
N PHE A 79 -4.78 5.32 -2.51
CA PHE A 79 -5.55 4.74 -3.60
C PHE A 79 -6.98 4.45 -3.16
N ILE A 80 -7.96 4.72 -4.03
CA ILE A 80 -9.36 4.36 -3.81
C ILE A 80 -9.59 2.98 -4.42
N LEU A 81 -9.86 1.98 -3.58
CA LEU A 81 -10.10 0.60 -3.97
C LEU A 81 -11.55 0.39 -4.44
N PRO A 82 -11.83 -0.63 -5.28
CA PRO A 82 -13.19 -0.95 -5.74
C PRO A 82 -14.25 -1.14 -4.65
N ASN A 83 -13.86 -1.65 -3.47
CA ASN A 83 -14.76 -1.80 -2.32
C ASN A 83 -14.99 -0.49 -1.53
N GLY A 84 -14.47 0.65 -2.02
CA GLY A 84 -14.59 1.95 -1.39
C GLY A 84 -13.52 2.29 -0.35
N ALA A 85 -12.65 1.34 0.03
CA ALA A 85 -11.54 1.60 0.94
C ALA A 85 -10.53 2.59 0.31
N LYS A 86 -9.89 3.41 1.15
CA LYS A 86 -8.80 4.31 0.80
C LYS A 86 -7.55 3.89 1.55
N ARG A 87 -6.57 3.32 0.84
CA ARG A 87 -5.37 2.70 1.43
C ARG A 87 -4.10 3.30 0.87
N SER A 88 -3.07 3.37 1.71
CA SER A 88 -1.73 3.88 1.38
C SER A 88 -0.70 2.78 1.62
N PRO A 89 -0.22 2.08 0.58
CA PRO A 89 0.83 1.08 0.74
C PRO A 89 2.21 1.73 0.84
N ASP A 90 3.17 1.07 1.49
CA ASP A 90 4.52 1.63 1.73
C ASP A 90 5.32 1.84 0.44
N ALA A 91 5.05 1.03 -0.58
CA ALA A 91 5.43 1.31 -1.95
C ALA A 91 4.39 0.71 -2.90
N ALA A 92 4.12 1.40 -4.00
CA ALA A 92 3.22 0.91 -5.03
C ALA A 92 3.78 1.16 -6.43
N TRP A 93 3.40 0.29 -7.37
CA TRP A 93 3.64 0.48 -8.79
C TRP A 93 2.39 0.20 -9.59
N VAL A 94 2.14 1.04 -10.60
CA VAL A 94 1.00 0.95 -11.50
C VAL A 94 1.51 0.88 -12.93
N LYS A 95 1.00 -0.07 -13.71
CA LYS A 95 1.29 -0.20 -15.14
C LYS A 95 0.96 1.10 -15.89
N LEU A 96 1.80 1.43 -16.86
CA LEU A 96 1.71 2.70 -17.58
C LEU A 96 0.36 2.85 -18.29
N GLU A 97 -0.15 1.78 -18.91
CA GLU A 97 -1.45 1.77 -19.58
C GLU A 97 -2.61 2.08 -18.62
N ARG A 98 -2.59 1.50 -17.41
CA ARG A 98 -3.62 1.72 -16.38
C ARG A 98 -3.54 3.13 -15.83
N TRP A 99 -2.33 3.66 -15.64
CA TRP A 99 -2.13 5.05 -15.22
C TRP A 99 -2.58 6.06 -16.29
N GLN A 100 -2.32 5.78 -17.56
CA GLN A 100 -2.69 6.65 -18.68
C GLN A 100 -4.20 6.63 -18.96
N ALA A 101 -4.89 5.53 -18.62
CA ALA A 101 -6.35 5.44 -18.72
C ALA A 101 -7.09 6.35 -17.71
N LEU A 102 -6.41 6.83 -16.67
CA LEU A 102 -7.00 7.76 -15.70
C LEU A 102 -7.19 9.17 -16.27
N THR A 103 -8.28 9.81 -15.89
CA THR A 103 -8.50 11.23 -16.20
C THR A 103 -7.43 12.11 -15.52
N PRO A 104 -7.17 13.33 -16.02
CA PRO A 104 -6.28 14.27 -15.35
C PRO A 104 -6.67 14.54 -13.89
N GLU A 105 -7.96 14.59 -13.58
CA GLU A 105 -8.48 14.82 -12.23
C GLU A 105 -8.20 13.64 -11.30
N GLN A 106 -8.40 12.41 -11.79
CA GLN A 106 -8.07 11.19 -11.05
C GLN A 106 -6.57 11.08 -10.76
N ARG A 107 -5.71 11.54 -11.68
CA ARG A 107 -4.25 11.55 -11.49
C ARG A 107 -3.76 12.62 -10.52
N LYS A 108 -4.52 13.71 -10.34
CA LYS A 108 -4.19 14.81 -9.40
C LYS A 108 -4.66 14.55 -7.97
N LYS A 109 -5.68 13.71 -7.79
CA LYS A 109 -6.22 13.30 -6.48
C LYS A 109 -5.77 11.87 -6.14
N PHE A 110 -6.56 11.16 -5.36
CA PHE A 110 -6.35 9.75 -5.03
C PHE A 110 -6.79 8.87 -6.21
N PRO A 111 -5.87 8.11 -6.84
CA PRO A 111 -6.20 7.31 -8.02
C PRO A 111 -7.22 6.21 -7.68
N PRO A 112 -8.33 6.07 -8.43
CA PRO A 112 -9.33 5.05 -8.19
C PRO A 112 -8.95 3.72 -8.85
N LEU A 113 -7.85 3.14 -8.40
CA LEU A 113 -7.35 1.85 -8.88
C LEU A 113 -6.64 1.09 -7.78
N VAL A 114 -6.52 -0.21 -7.96
CA VAL A 114 -5.60 -1.04 -7.17
C VAL A 114 -4.23 -1.08 -7.86
N PRO A 115 -3.12 -0.75 -7.18
CA PRO A 115 -1.77 -0.88 -7.74
C PRO A 115 -1.47 -2.29 -8.28
N ASP A 116 -0.72 -2.38 -9.38
CA ASP A 116 -0.29 -3.65 -10.00
C ASP A 116 0.76 -4.40 -9.18
N PHE A 117 1.45 -3.68 -8.30
CA PHE A 117 2.33 -4.18 -7.28
C PHE A 117 2.29 -3.26 -6.08
N LEU A 118 2.33 -3.83 -4.88
CA LEU A 118 2.48 -3.06 -3.66
C LEU A 118 3.19 -3.86 -2.58
N THR A 119 3.75 -3.15 -1.62
CA THR A 119 4.44 -3.71 -0.46
C THR A 119 3.94 -3.08 0.83
N GLU A 120 3.92 -3.88 1.89
CA GLU A 120 3.78 -3.43 3.27
C GLU A 120 5.02 -3.89 4.05
N LEU A 121 5.57 -3.00 4.86
CA LEU A 121 6.68 -3.21 5.75
C LEU A 121 6.15 -3.29 7.17
N ARG A 122 6.43 -4.41 7.83
CA ARG A 122 6.07 -4.59 9.23
C ARG A 122 7.23 -4.18 10.12
N SER A 123 7.05 -3.13 10.93
CA SER A 123 8.00 -2.82 11.99
C SER A 123 7.96 -3.86 13.12
N GLU A 124 9.03 -3.93 13.92
CA GLU A 124 9.09 -4.83 15.08
C GLU A 124 7.94 -4.61 16.08
N THR A 125 7.47 -3.36 16.18
CA THR A 125 6.40 -2.98 17.10
C THR A 125 5.00 -3.17 16.55
N ASP A 126 4.88 -3.54 15.26
CA ASP A 126 3.58 -3.67 14.62
C ASP A 126 2.98 -5.05 14.83
N ARG A 127 1.67 -5.04 15.06
CA ARG A 127 0.88 -6.26 15.12
C ARG A 127 0.76 -6.84 13.71
N LEU A 128 0.96 -8.15 13.59
CA LEU A 128 0.91 -8.83 12.29
C LEU A 128 -0.50 -8.85 11.68
N ALA A 129 -1.53 -9.08 12.50
CA ALA A 129 -2.90 -9.29 12.03
C ALA A 129 -3.46 -8.09 11.24
N PRO A 130 -3.36 -6.82 11.70
CA PRO A 130 -3.85 -5.67 10.93
C PRO A 130 -3.21 -5.54 9.54
N ILE A 131 -1.90 -5.82 9.43
CA ILE A 131 -1.19 -5.76 8.15
C ILE A 131 -1.64 -6.90 7.24
N GLN A 132 -1.81 -8.11 7.78
CA GLN A 132 -2.35 -9.24 7.03
C GLN A 132 -3.78 -8.98 6.55
N GLU A 133 -4.63 -8.35 7.36
CA GLU A 133 -5.99 -7.94 6.97
C GLU A 133 -5.97 -6.93 5.83
N LYS A 134 -5.12 -5.89 5.93
CA LYS A 134 -4.91 -4.90 4.85
C LYS A 134 -4.45 -5.59 3.56
N MET A 135 -3.54 -6.55 3.66
CA MET A 135 -3.09 -7.35 2.52
C MET A 135 -4.18 -8.20 1.88
N GLN A 136 -5.01 -8.86 2.70
CA GLN A 136 -6.15 -9.63 2.22
C GLN A 136 -7.20 -8.72 1.58
N GLU A 137 -7.39 -7.51 2.11
CA GLU A 137 -8.27 -6.51 1.51
C GLU A 137 -7.79 -6.11 0.11
N TYR A 138 -6.49 -5.84 -0.07
CA TYR A 138 -5.96 -5.58 -1.41
C TYR A 138 -6.28 -6.74 -2.35
N ILE A 139 -6.03 -7.99 -1.96
CA ILE A 139 -6.29 -9.15 -2.84
C ILE A 139 -7.76 -9.31 -3.19
N LYS A 140 -8.67 -9.10 -2.23
CA LYS A 140 -10.11 -9.15 -2.51
C LYS A 140 -10.55 -8.09 -3.51
N ASN A 141 -9.87 -6.94 -3.53
CA ASN A 141 -10.10 -5.86 -4.47
C ASN A 141 -9.45 -6.08 -5.84
N GLN A 142 -8.56 -7.07 -5.96
CA GLN A 142 -7.83 -7.36 -7.19
C GLN A 142 -8.64 -8.29 -8.09
N TYR A 143 -9.54 -7.70 -8.88
CA TYR A 143 -10.07 -8.39 -10.05
C TYR A 143 -8.96 -8.47 -11.12
N SER A 144 -8.32 -9.64 -11.19
CA SER A 144 -7.58 -10.19 -12.34
C SER A 144 -6.30 -9.52 -12.89
N SER A 145 -5.61 -8.59 -12.21
CA SER A 145 -4.40 -7.98 -12.82
C SER A 145 -3.20 -7.70 -11.93
N VAL A 146 -3.33 -7.82 -10.61
CA VAL A 146 -2.21 -7.67 -9.68
C VAL A 146 -1.58 -9.04 -9.48
N LYS A 147 -0.28 -9.17 -9.73
CA LYS A 147 0.40 -10.48 -9.67
C LYS A 147 1.04 -10.76 -8.32
N HIS A 148 1.44 -9.72 -7.57
CA HIS A 148 2.27 -9.88 -6.38
C HIS A 148 1.99 -8.85 -5.27
N LEU A 149 1.90 -9.36 -4.04
CA LEU A 149 1.81 -8.59 -2.82
C LEU A 149 2.88 -9.07 -1.84
N PHE A 150 3.67 -8.14 -1.29
CA PHE A 150 4.77 -8.47 -0.39
C PHE A 150 4.57 -7.87 1.00
N LEU A 151 4.75 -8.72 2.01
CA LEU A 151 5.02 -8.32 3.39
C LEU A 151 6.50 -8.55 3.68
N LEU A 152 7.23 -7.47 3.92
CA LEU A 152 8.62 -7.56 4.38
C LEU A 152 8.67 -7.22 5.87
N PHE A 153 9.56 -7.90 6.60
CA PHE A 153 9.76 -7.68 8.03
C PHE A 153 11.01 -6.83 8.22
N THR A 154 10.93 -5.82 9.10
CA THR A 154 12.03 -4.87 9.25
C THR A 154 13.19 -5.37 10.13
N SER A 155 13.03 -6.51 10.80
CA SER A 155 14.02 -7.01 11.78
C SER A 155 15.10 -7.88 11.13
N LEU A 156 16.38 -7.53 11.37
CA LEU A 156 17.55 -8.37 11.05
C LEU A 156 17.51 -9.76 11.72
N ALA A 157 16.74 -9.93 12.80
CA ALA A 157 16.57 -11.21 13.48
C ALA A 157 15.45 -12.08 12.89
N SER A 158 14.55 -11.50 12.09
CA SER A 158 13.40 -12.18 11.48
C SER A 158 13.68 -12.50 10.01
N PHE A 159 14.37 -13.62 9.76
CA PHE A 159 14.80 -14.08 8.43
C PHE A 159 13.68 -14.62 7.52
N SER A 160 12.50 -13.99 7.49
CA SER A 160 11.37 -14.45 6.67
C SER A 160 10.65 -13.31 6.01
N ASN A 161 10.40 -13.42 4.70
CA ASN A 161 9.45 -12.58 3.99
C ASN A 161 8.15 -13.38 3.78
N GLU A 162 7.02 -12.72 3.99
CA GLU A 162 5.71 -13.29 3.66
C GLU A 162 5.28 -12.74 2.29
N THR A 163 5.21 -13.63 1.31
CA THR A 163 4.71 -13.27 -0.02
C THR A 163 3.32 -13.85 -0.18
N LEU A 164 2.39 -12.99 -0.54
CA LEU A 164 1.03 -13.36 -0.85
C LEU A 164 0.79 -13.06 -2.33
N ARG A 165 0.33 -14.05 -3.08
CA ARG A 165 0.04 -13.92 -4.51
C ARG A 165 -1.46 -14.09 -4.74
N VAL A 166 -2.01 -13.36 -5.70
CA VAL A 166 -3.42 -13.47 -6.08
C VAL A 166 -3.70 -14.90 -6.54
N GLY A 167 -4.73 -15.54 -5.97
CA GLY A 167 -5.09 -16.93 -6.23
C GLY A 167 -4.22 -17.98 -5.52
N GLY A 168 -3.27 -17.56 -4.66
CA GLY A 168 -2.42 -18.45 -3.85
C GLY A 168 -2.72 -18.37 -2.36
N SER A 169 -2.36 -19.42 -1.62
CA SER A 169 -2.30 -19.35 -0.16
C SER A 169 -1.11 -18.51 0.31
N LEU A 170 -1.20 -17.96 1.52
CA LEU A 170 -0.11 -17.21 2.14
C LEU A 170 1.13 -18.11 2.26
N SER A 171 2.13 -17.85 1.43
CA SER A 171 3.33 -18.68 1.36
C SER A 171 4.43 -18.03 2.19
N LYS A 172 4.77 -18.64 3.32
CA LYS A 172 5.97 -18.24 4.08
C LYS A 172 7.19 -18.72 3.30
N ARG A 173 7.92 -17.80 2.67
CA ARG A 173 9.22 -18.12 2.07
C ARG A 173 10.31 -17.84 3.10
N ARG A 174 10.92 -18.91 3.62
CA ARG A 174 12.19 -18.84 4.38
C ARG A 174 13.38 -18.65 3.42
N ARG A 175 13.29 -17.71 2.49
CA ARG A 175 14.37 -17.40 1.56
C ARG A 175 14.81 -15.98 1.78
N PHE A 176 16.12 -15.80 1.97
CA PHE A 176 16.79 -14.52 2.09
C PHE A 176 16.55 -13.74 0.79
N VAL A 177 15.70 -12.72 0.81
CA VAL A 177 15.59 -11.76 -0.29
C VAL A 177 16.22 -10.47 0.21
N LYS A 178 17.53 -10.30 0.00
CA LYS A 178 18.22 -9.04 0.28
C LYS A 178 17.65 -7.89 -0.57
N LYS A 179 17.00 -8.20 -1.69
CA LYS A 179 16.48 -7.25 -2.67
C LYS A 179 15.41 -7.93 -3.54
N ILE A 180 14.27 -7.27 -3.75
CA ILE A 180 13.23 -7.77 -4.66
C ILE A 180 13.79 -7.77 -6.08
N ASP A 181 13.64 -8.88 -6.78
CA ASP A 181 13.99 -9.00 -8.20
C ASP A 181 12.78 -8.57 -9.04
N PHE A 182 12.70 -7.27 -9.36
CA PHE A 182 11.54 -6.70 -10.04
C PHE A 182 11.33 -7.25 -11.45
N ASP A 183 12.38 -7.68 -12.15
CA ASP A 183 12.24 -8.31 -13.47
C ASP A 183 11.49 -9.65 -13.42
N LYS A 184 11.49 -10.32 -12.26
CA LYS A 184 10.72 -11.56 -12.05
C LYS A 184 9.30 -11.31 -11.55
N GLU A 185 9.05 -10.17 -10.90
CA GLU A 185 7.80 -9.91 -10.19
C GLU A 185 6.91 -8.88 -10.91
N LEU A 186 7.40 -8.09 -11.89
CA LEU A 186 6.63 -7.06 -12.61
C LEU A 186 6.63 -7.28 -14.13
#